data_AF-A0A3D0X2K8-F1
#
_entry.id   AF-A0A3D0X2K8-F1
#
_cell.length_a   1.000
_cell.length_b   1.000
_cell.length_c   1.000
_cell.angle_alpha   90.00
_cell.angle_beta   90.00
_cell.angle_gamma   90.00
#
_symmetry.space_group_name_H-M   'P 1'
#
loop_
_entity.id
_entity.type
_entity.pdbx_description
1 polymer ?
#
loop_
_entity_poly.entity_id
_entity_poly.type
_entity_poly.pdbx_seq_one_letter_code
_entity_poly.pdbx_strand_id
1 'polypeptide(L)'
;SIKLIIALGICFTLLIAGTDLSAGRMVGLAAVISASMLQKPTYASRFFPNLPQVPVILPILLAVLACMCFGTLNGFLVAKFGMHPFIATLATQVIIYGACSLYFDMPPNNSQPIGGVRQDFQDLAQFKLFG
;
A
#
# COMPACT_ATOMS: atom_id res chain seq x y z
N SER A 1 2.70 -12.32 -13.18
CA SER A 1 1.48 -12.18 -12.36
C SER A 1 1.83 -11.48 -11.05
N ILE A 2 1.15 -10.39 -10.69
CA ILE A 2 1.43 -9.60 -9.46
C ILE A 2 1.20 -10.45 -8.19
N LYS A 3 0.25 -11.39 -8.23
CA LYS A 3 -0.06 -12.31 -7.11
C LYS A 3 1.15 -13.15 -6.68
N LEU A 4 2.07 -13.45 -7.60
CA LEU A 4 3.25 -14.24 -7.31
C LEU A 4 4.27 -13.48 -6.46
N ILE A 5 4.40 -12.16 -6.68
CA ILE A 5 5.27 -11.28 -5.88
C ILE A 5 4.75 -11.22 -4.44
N ILE A 6 3.43 -11.09 -4.28
CA ILE A 6 2.77 -11.08 -2.97
C ILE A 6 2.97 -12.43 -2.26
N ALA A 7 2.75 -13.54 -2.97
CA ALA A 7 2.95 -14.89 -2.42
C ALA A 7 4.39 -15.12 -1.95
N LEU A 8 5.38 -14.62 -2.70
CA LEU A 8 6.80 -14.70 -2.31
C LEU A 8 7.06 -13.98 -0.99
N GLY A 9 6.46 -12.81 -0.77
CA GLY A 9 6.58 -12.07 0.50
C GLY A 9 5.96 -12.83 1.68
N ILE A 10 4.75 -13.39 1.49
CA ILE A 10 4.03 -14.14 2.54
C ILE A 10 4.74 -15.46 2.89
N CYS A 11 5.49 -16.05 1.95
CA CYS A 11 6.17 -17.34 2.11
C CYS A 11 6.99 -17.44 3.41
N PHE A 12 7.72 -16.39 3.79
CA PHE A 12 8.53 -16.40 5.02
C PHE A 12 7.69 -16.56 6.29
N THR A 13 6.48 -16.00 6.31
CA THR A 13 5.56 -16.16 7.45
C THR A 13 4.98 -17.58 7.51
N LEU A 14 4.77 -18.22 6.36
CA LEU A 14 4.32 -19.60 6.28
C LEU A 14 5.41 -20.59 6.72
N LEU A 15 6.68 -20.31 6.41
CA LEU A 15 7.82 -21.15 6.81
C LEU A 15 7.96 -21.27 8.33
N ILE A 16 7.60 -20.23 9.08
CA ILE A 16 7.60 -20.24 10.55
C ILE A 16 6.26 -20.74 11.13
N ALA A 17 5.46 -21.46 10.34
CA ALA A 17 4.11 -21.92 10.67
C ALA A 17 3.14 -20.78 11.07
N GLY A 18 3.43 -19.55 10.63
CA GLY A 18 2.55 -18.40 10.76
C GLY A 18 1.65 -18.23 9.54
N THR A 19 0.87 -17.15 9.54
CA THR A 19 0.01 -16.74 8.42
C THR A 19 -0.02 -15.22 8.34
N ASP A 20 -0.17 -14.68 7.13
CA ASP A 20 -0.34 -13.24 6.89
C ASP A 20 -1.52 -12.96 5.95
N LEU A 21 -2.64 -12.54 6.53
CA LEU A 21 -3.84 -12.12 5.79
C LEU A 21 -3.80 -10.63 5.40
N SER A 22 -2.88 -9.85 5.99
CA SER A 22 -2.84 -8.40 5.82
C SER A 22 -2.24 -7.95 4.49
N ALA A 23 -1.52 -8.83 3.79
CA ALA A 23 -0.79 -8.54 2.55
C ALA A 23 -1.65 -7.88 1.46
N GLY A 24 -2.89 -8.33 1.26
CA GLY A 24 -3.79 -7.72 0.27
C GLY A 24 -4.14 -6.27 0.60
N ARG A 25 -4.33 -5.97 1.89
CA ARG A 25 -4.60 -4.59 2.36
C ARG A 25 -3.36 -3.72 2.33
N MET A 26 -2.17 -4.28 2.60
CA MET A 26 -0.90 -3.56 2.46
C MET A 26 -0.64 -3.14 1.00
N VAL A 27 -0.89 -4.01 0.02
CA VAL A 27 -0.79 -3.66 -1.40
C VAL A 27 -1.78 -2.55 -1.78
N GLY A 28 -3.01 -2.62 -1.24
CA GLY A 28 -3.99 -1.54 -1.39
C GLY A 28 -3.51 -0.20 -0.82
N LEU A 29 -2.95 -0.20 0.40
CA LEU A 29 -2.38 0.99 1.02
C LEU A 29 -1.24 1.58 0.18
N ALA A 30 -0.32 0.74 -0.31
CA ALA A 30 0.75 1.18 -1.18
C ALA A 30 0.22 1.83 -2.47
N ALA A 31 -0.84 1.26 -3.07
CA ALA A 31 -1.49 1.83 -4.24
C ALA A 31 -2.13 3.20 -3.93
N VAL A 32 -2.79 3.34 -2.78
CA VAL A 32 -3.41 4.61 -2.36
C VAL A 32 -2.38 5.71 -2.14
N ILE A 33 -1.28 5.42 -1.43
CA ILE A 33 -0.21 6.39 -1.17
C ILE A 33 0.45 6.82 -2.49
N SER A 34 0.86 5.85 -3.31
CA SER A 34 1.53 6.13 -4.57
C SER A 34 0.64 6.86 -5.58
N ALA A 35 -0.60 6.39 -5.77
CA ALA A 35 -1.53 6.98 -6.74
C ALA A 35 -2.03 8.36 -6.33
N SER A 36 -2.28 8.62 -5.03
CA SER A 36 -2.72 9.94 -4.56
C SER A 36 -1.67 11.03 -4.76
N MET A 37 -0.37 10.69 -4.67
CA MET A 37 0.74 11.64 -4.85
C MET A 37 1.18 11.79 -6.32
N LEU A 38 0.93 10.80 -7.17
CA LEU A 38 1.40 10.76 -8.58
C LEU A 38 0.29 11.02 -9.60
N GLN A 39 -0.69 11.87 -9.27
CA GLN A 39 -1.72 12.28 -10.23
C GLN A 39 -1.19 13.32 -11.22
N LYS A 40 -1.77 13.34 -12.44
CA LYS A 40 -1.45 14.32 -13.48
C LYS A 40 -1.81 15.73 -12.99
N PRO A 41 -0.98 16.76 -13.28
CA PRO A 41 -1.27 18.14 -12.91
C PRO A 41 -2.57 18.69 -13.50
N THR A 42 -3.04 18.14 -14.62
CA THR A 42 -4.28 18.54 -15.29
C THR A 42 -5.52 17.82 -14.77
N TYR A 43 -5.38 16.89 -13.82
CA TYR A 43 -6.52 16.16 -13.29
C TYR A 43 -7.38 17.07 -12.39
N ALA A 44 -8.70 17.07 -12.61
CA ALA A 44 -9.63 17.97 -11.92
C ALA A 44 -9.85 17.56 -10.45
N SER A 45 -10.01 16.26 -10.18
CA SER A 45 -10.18 15.71 -8.83
C SER A 45 -8.85 15.26 -8.22
N ARG A 46 -7.86 16.16 -8.15
CA ARG A 46 -6.58 15.85 -7.50
C ARG A 46 -6.75 15.73 -6.00
N PHE A 47 -6.18 14.65 -5.44
CA PHE A 47 -6.12 14.37 -4.02
C PHE A 47 -5.27 15.43 -3.31
N PHE A 48 -4.14 15.83 -3.90
CA PHE A 48 -3.32 16.94 -3.41
C PHE A 48 -3.25 18.07 -4.46
N PRO A 49 -4.11 19.10 -4.39
CA PRO A 49 -4.19 20.15 -5.40
C PRO A 49 -2.95 21.05 -5.46
N ASN A 50 -2.29 21.26 -4.32
CA ASN A 50 -1.13 22.15 -4.18
C ASN A 50 0.23 21.42 -4.25
N LEU A 51 0.24 20.11 -4.52
CA LEU A 51 1.49 19.35 -4.53
C LEU A 51 2.25 19.62 -5.84
N PRO A 52 3.52 20.10 -5.77
CA PRO A 52 4.35 20.22 -6.95
C PRO A 52 4.69 18.84 -7.52
N GLN A 53 5.18 18.80 -8.76
CA GLN A 53 5.54 17.54 -9.40
C GLN A 53 6.69 16.86 -8.62
N VAL A 54 6.36 15.84 -7.85
CA VAL A 54 7.33 15.06 -7.08
C VAL A 54 7.98 13.96 -7.94
N PRO A 55 9.25 13.60 -7.68
CA PRO A 55 9.90 12.48 -8.35
C PRO A 55 9.19 11.17 -7.97
N VAL A 56 9.07 10.26 -8.95
CA VAL A 56 8.33 8.97 -8.80
C VAL A 56 8.85 8.13 -7.63
N ILE A 57 10.15 8.20 -7.36
CA ILE A 57 10.82 7.42 -6.31
C ILE A 57 10.28 7.78 -4.91
N LEU A 58 9.91 9.04 -4.67
CA LEU A 58 9.55 9.51 -3.33
C LEU A 58 8.24 8.85 -2.84
N PRO A 59 7.12 8.86 -3.59
CA PRO A 59 5.90 8.15 -3.19
C PRO A 59 6.08 6.63 -3.04
N ILE A 60 6.95 6.02 -3.85
CA ILE A 60 7.26 4.59 -3.74
C ILE A 60 7.96 4.30 -2.41
N LEU A 61 8.96 5.10 -2.04
CA LEU A 61 9.66 4.93 -0.75
C LEU A 61 8.71 5.13 0.43
N LEU A 62 7.83 6.14 0.36
CA LEU A 62 6.82 6.36 1.41
C LEU A 62 5.85 5.19 1.53
N ALA A 63 5.40 4.63 0.40
CA ALA A 63 4.54 3.44 0.39
C ALA A 63 5.25 2.22 1.00
N VAL A 64 6.53 2.01 0.68
CA VAL A 64 7.35 0.92 1.25
C VAL A 64 7.53 1.11 2.76
N LEU A 65 7.86 2.31 3.22
CA LEU A 65 8.01 2.61 4.65
C LEU A 65 6.69 2.38 5.41
N ALA A 66 5.56 2.84 4.85
CA ALA A 66 4.25 2.63 5.46
C ALA A 66 3.92 1.13 5.59
N CYS A 67 4.12 0.34 4.54
CA CYS A 67 3.89 -1.12 4.59
C CYS A 67 4.86 -1.81 5.56
N MET A 68 6.12 -1.37 5.60
CA MET A 68 7.12 -1.89 6.53
C MET A 68 6.70 -1.65 7.98
N CYS A 69 6.16 -0.49 8.33
CA CYS A 69 5.64 -0.23 9.67
C CYS A 69 4.56 -1.25 10.08
N PHE A 70 3.59 -1.53 9.22
CA PHE A 70 2.54 -2.52 9.51
C PHE A 70 3.06 -3.97 9.52
N GLY A 71 4.00 -4.32 8.65
CA GLY A 71 4.67 -5.63 8.69
C GLY A 71 5.47 -5.83 9.98
N THR A 72 6.16 -4.78 10.43
CA THR A 72 6.90 -4.78 11.70
C THR A 72 5.95 -4.88 12.88
N LEU A 73 4.79 -4.19 12.83
CA LEU A 73 3.74 -4.31 13.82
C LEU A 73 3.23 -5.75 13.93
N ASN A 74 2.96 -6.43 12.81
CA ASN A 74 2.56 -7.84 12.82
C ASN A 74 3.62 -8.72 13.50
N GLY A 75 4.88 -8.58 13.10
CA GLY A 75 5.99 -9.34 13.69
C GLY A 75 6.16 -9.04 15.19
N PHE A 76 6.05 -7.78 15.59
CA PHE A 76 6.14 -7.35 16.98
C PHE A 76 4.99 -7.91 17.83
N LEU A 77 3.75 -7.89 17.32
CA LEU A 77 2.58 -8.42 18.02
C LEU A 77 2.72 -9.92 18.29
N VAL A 78 3.19 -10.67 17.30
CA VAL A 78 3.42 -12.11 17.43
C VAL A 78 4.59 -12.41 18.37
N ALA A 79 5.74 -11.76 18.16
CA ALA A 79 6.97 -12.05 18.90
C ALA A 79 6.92 -11.60 20.37
N LYS A 80 6.32 -10.43 20.66
CA LYS A 80 6.31 -9.87 22.01
C LYS A 80 5.11 -10.31 22.86
N PHE A 81 3.93 -10.39 22.25
CA PHE A 81 2.69 -10.70 22.99
C PHE A 81 2.24 -12.15 22.83
N GLY A 82 2.97 -12.98 22.06
CA GLY A 82 2.61 -14.38 21.83
C GLY A 82 1.27 -14.55 21.12
N MET A 83 0.82 -13.50 20.42
CA MET A 83 -0.47 -13.52 19.74
C MET A 83 -0.43 -14.52 18.58
N HIS A 84 -1.50 -15.30 18.41
CA HIS A 84 -1.59 -16.20 17.27
C HIS A 84 -1.55 -15.40 15.94
N PRO A 85 -0.68 -15.75 14.96
CA PRO A 85 -0.43 -14.92 13.77
C PRO A 85 -1.69 -14.54 12.98
N PHE A 86 -2.68 -15.43 12.94
CA PHE A 86 -3.98 -15.16 12.30
C PHE A 86 -4.70 -13.96 12.94
N ILE A 87 -4.71 -13.88 14.27
CA ILE A 87 -5.39 -12.81 15.01
C ILE A 87 -4.64 -11.49 14.81
N ALA A 88 -3.30 -11.52 14.92
CA ALA A 88 -2.47 -10.34 14.73
C ALA A 88 -2.64 -9.74 13.33
N THR A 89 -2.58 -10.57 12.29
CA THR A 89 -2.68 -10.11 10.91
C THR A 89 -4.11 -9.73 10.51
N LEU A 90 -5.15 -10.37 11.05
CA LEU A 90 -6.54 -9.91 10.91
C LEU A 90 -6.75 -8.54 11.56
N ALA A 91 -6.22 -8.31 12.77
CA ALA A 91 -6.34 -7.01 13.43
C ALA A 91 -5.67 -5.92 12.58
N THR A 92 -4.44 -6.16 12.13
CA THR A 92 -3.71 -5.21 11.27
C THR A 92 -4.40 -4.97 9.94
N GLN A 93 -5.01 -5.99 9.31
CA GLN A 93 -5.76 -5.78 8.07
C GLN A 93 -6.94 -4.80 8.27
N VAL A 94 -7.62 -4.87 9.42
CA VAL A 94 -8.75 -4.00 9.75
C VAL A 94 -8.25 -2.59 10.02
N ILE A 95 -7.13 -2.45 10.74
CA ILE A 95 -6.48 -1.16 10.96
C ILE A 95 -6.09 -0.52 9.63
N ILE A 96 -5.44 -1.25 8.72
CA ILE A 96 -5.06 -0.74 7.39
C ILE A 96 -6.31 -0.34 6.60
N TYR A 97 -7.35 -1.16 6.61
CA TYR A 97 -8.60 -0.85 5.91
C TYR A 97 -9.25 0.44 6.45
N GLY A 98 -9.34 0.59 7.78
CA GLY A 98 -9.84 1.80 8.42
C GLY A 98 -8.99 3.03 8.09
N ALA A 99 -7.67 2.90 8.18
CA ALA A 99 -6.73 3.98 7.82
C ALA A 99 -6.90 4.41 6.35
N CYS A 100 -7.00 3.46 5.42
CA CYS A 100 -7.29 3.76 4.02
C CYS A 100 -8.64 4.45 3.87
N SER A 101 -9.69 3.98 4.55
CA SER A 101 -11.03 4.58 4.47
C SER A 101 -11.03 6.04 4.97
N LEU A 102 -10.36 6.31 6.09
CA LEU A 102 -10.20 7.67 6.62
C LEU A 102 -9.38 8.56 5.68
N TYR A 103 -8.35 8.00 5.04
CA TYR A 103 -7.57 8.72 4.06
C TYR A 103 -8.40 9.09 2.83
N PHE A 104 -9.21 8.16 2.30
CA PHE A 104 -10.07 8.42 1.15
C PHE A 104 -11.13 9.51 1.40
N ASP A 105 -11.65 9.58 2.62
CA ASP A 105 -12.67 10.54 3.01
C ASP A 105 -12.14 11.96 3.23
N MET A 106 -10.81 12.13 3.30
CA MET A 106 -10.19 13.42 3.52
C MET A 106 -10.54 14.43 2.41
N PRO A 107 -10.88 15.69 2.75
CA PRO A 107 -10.98 16.77 1.78
C PRO A 107 -9.63 17.00 1.07
N PRO A 108 -9.58 17.23 -0.25
CA PRO A 108 -10.71 17.47 -1.17
C PRO A 108 -11.30 16.21 -1.84
N ASN A 109 -10.77 15.02 -1.55
CA ASN A 109 -11.14 13.80 -2.27
C ASN A 109 -12.57 13.32 -1.95
N ASN A 110 -13.05 13.49 -0.72
CA ASN A 110 -14.44 13.16 -0.31
C ASN A 110 -14.88 11.76 -0.78
N SER A 111 -14.05 10.74 -0.54
CA SER A 111 -14.30 9.34 -0.91
C SER A 111 -14.43 9.06 -2.42
N GLN A 112 -13.89 9.93 -3.28
CA GLN A 112 -13.83 9.69 -4.72
C GLN A 112 -12.72 8.69 -5.12
N PRO A 113 -12.88 7.96 -6.24
CA PRO A 113 -11.82 7.11 -6.78
C PRO A 113 -10.59 7.90 -7.21
N ILE A 114 -9.40 7.44 -6.83
CA ILE A 114 -8.13 8.06 -7.24
C ILE A 114 -7.86 7.65 -8.69
N GLY A 115 -7.97 8.64 -9.60
CA GLY A 115 -7.73 8.48 -11.02
C GLY A 115 -6.62 9.40 -11.55
N GLY A 116 -6.34 9.29 -12.85
CA GLY A 116 -5.47 10.23 -13.55
C GLY A 116 -4.00 10.12 -13.17
N VAL A 117 -3.46 8.92 -12.99
CA VAL A 117 -2.05 8.70 -12.62
C VAL A 117 -1.10 9.10 -13.76
N ARG A 118 0.06 9.69 -13.42
CA ARG A 118 1.07 10.17 -14.37
C ARG A 118 1.66 9.04 -15.21
N GLN A 119 2.04 9.34 -16.46
CA GLN A 119 2.43 8.33 -17.45
C GLN A 119 3.75 7.63 -17.08
N ASP A 120 4.73 8.37 -16.57
CA ASP A 120 6.01 7.83 -16.10
C ASP A 120 5.88 6.77 -14.99
N PHE A 121 4.90 6.90 -14.10
CA PHE A 121 4.60 5.86 -13.12
C PHE A 121 3.94 4.62 -13.76
N GLN A 122 3.08 4.83 -14.75
CA GLN A 122 2.48 3.72 -15.52
C GLN A 122 3.55 2.98 -16.31
N ASP A 123 4.46 3.69 -16.96
CA ASP A 123 5.56 3.13 -17.75
C ASP A 123 6.48 2.29 -16.87
N LEU A 124 6.79 2.74 -15.65
CA LEU A 124 7.54 1.97 -14.66
C LEU A 124 6.80 0.69 -14.24
N ALA A 125 5.49 0.79 -13.98
CA ALA A 125 4.68 -0.34 -13.53
C ALA A 125 4.41 -1.38 -14.64
N GLN A 126 4.30 -0.92 -15.89
CA GLN A 126 4.01 -1.74 -17.07
C GLN A 126 5.28 -2.16 -17.81
N PHE A 127 6.46 -1.76 -17.34
CA PHE A 127 7.72 -2.12 -17.98
C PHE A 127 7.87 -3.64 -18.09
N LYS A 128 8.04 -4.12 -19.32
CA LYS A 128 8.23 -5.54 -19.61
C LYS A 128 9.64 -5.78 -20.11
N LEU A 129 10.42 -6.54 -19.33
CA LEU A 129 11.78 -6.96 -19.70
C LEU A 129 11.78 -7.97 -20.87
N PHE A 130 10.78 -8.84 -20.92
CA PHE A 130 10.62 -9.86 -21.95
C PHE A 130 9.14 -10.06 -22.31
N GLY A 131 8.52 -9.09 -23.01
CA GLY A 131 7.25 -9.26 -23.75
C GLY A 131 5.95 -9.49 -22.96
#